data_AF-A0A7S3HJ16-F1
#
_entry.id   AF-A0A7S3HJ16-F1
#
_cell.length_a   1.000
_cell.length_b   1.000
_cell.length_c   1.000
_cell.angle_alpha   90.00
_cell.angle_beta   90.00
_cell.angle_gamma   90.00
#
_symmetry.space_group_name_H-M   'P 1'
#
loop_
_entity.id
_entity.type
_entity.pdbx_description
1 polymer ?
#
loop_
_entity_poly.entity_id
_entity_poly.type
_entity_poly.pdbx_seq_one_letter_code
_entity_poly.pdbx_strand_id
1 'polypeptide(L)'
;YVIFGRSLAAQVTSPFGDIQLTTGATALSAGIGFRILGAAANDNSGISVSSAGDVNGDGVDDILVGAYMANPVPGGSAAGISYVIFGRSLAAQVTSPFGDIQLTTGATALSAGIGFRILGAAANDNSGISVSSAGDVNGDGVDDILVGAYMANPVPGGSAAGISYVIFGRS
;
A
#
# COMPACT_ATOMS: atom_id res chain seq x y z
N TYR A 1 -0.13 -2.11 -9.77
CA TYR A 1 -1.51 -2.66 -9.88
C TYR A 1 -1.48 -4.06 -9.30
N VAL A 2 -2.58 -4.52 -8.72
CA VAL A 2 -2.66 -5.85 -8.10
C VAL A 2 -3.48 -6.75 -9.02
N ILE A 3 -2.93 -7.91 -9.40
CA ILE A 3 -3.62 -8.94 -10.18
C ILE A 3 -3.85 -10.11 -9.25
N PHE A 4 -5.10 -10.55 -9.08
CA PHE A 4 -5.40 -11.75 -8.33
C PHE A 4 -5.17 -13.00 -9.18
N GLY A 5 -4.75 -14.10 -8.55
CA GLY A 5 -4.76 -15.42 -9.18
C GLY A 5 -6.20 -15.91 -9.37
N ARG A 6 -6.47 -16.65 -10.46
CA ARG A 6 -7.71 -17.42 -10.64
C ARG A 6 -7.40 -18.91 -10.67
N SER A 7 -8.16 -19.72 -9.93
CA SER A 7 -8.13 -21.17 -10.11
C SER A 7 -8.78 -21.52 -11.46
N LEU A 8 -8.03 -22.19 -12.34
CA LEU A 8 -8.55 -22.63 -13.63
C LEU A 8 -9.39 -23.90 -13.47
N ALA A 9 -10.57 -23.93 -14.09
CA ALA A 9 -11.20 -25.20 -14.44
C ALA A 9 -10.32 -25.92 -15.48
N ALA A 10 -10.30 -27.25 -15.47
CA ALA A 10 -9.34 -28.14 -16.14
C ALA A 10 -9.29 -28.08 -17.70
N GLN A 11 -9.80 -27.04 -18.34
CA GLN A 11 -9.93 -26.91 -19.80
C GLN A 11 -9.56 -25.52 -20.35
N VAL A 12 -8.96 -24.62 -19.57
CA VAL A 12 -8.52 -23.30 -20.07
C VAL A 12 -7.00 -23.27 -20.23
N THR A 13 -6.53 -22.96 -21.44
CA THR A 13 -5.11 -23.06 -21.84
C THR A 13 -4.24 -21.87 -21.40
N SER A 14 -4.83 -20.77 -20.94
CA SER A 14 -4.13 -19.73 -20.18
C SER A 14 -5.06 -19.06 -19.16
N PRO A 15 -4.63 -18.87 -17.90
CA PRO A 15 -5.43 -18.14 -16.92
C PRO A 15 -5.59 -16.67 -17.29
N PHE A 16 -4.68 -16.09 -18.08
CA PHE A 16 -4.79 -14.69 -18.50
C PHE A 16 -4.23 -14.52 -19.92
N GLY A 17 -4.89 -13.70 -20.74
CA GLY A 17 -4.25 -13.09 -21.90
C GLY A 17 -3.49 -11.83 -21.49
N ASP A 18 -3.09 -11.00 -22.45
CA ASP A 18 -2.57 -9.68 -22.14
C ASP A 18 -3.61 -8.87 -21.34
N ILE A 19 -3.17 -8.24 -20.25
CA ILE A 19 -4.01 -7.39 -19.41
C ILE A 19 -3.77 -5.94 -19.81
N GLN A 20 -4.76 -5.33 -20.43
CA GLN A 20 -4.72 -3.91 -20.73
C GLN A 20 -5.08 -3.08 -19.49
N LEU A 21 -4.18 -2.19 -19.08
CA LEU A 21 -4.41 -1.27 -17.99
C LEU A 21 -5.34 -0.12 -18.42
N THR A 22 -6.12 0.40 -17.47
CA THR A 22 -7.07 1.49 -17.73
C THR A 22 -6.67 2.78 -17.00
N THR A 23 -6.88 3.92 -17.65
CA THR A 23 -6.68 5.26 -17.08
C THR A 23 -8.01 6.01 -17.00
N GLY A 24 -8.07 7.08 -16.19
CA GLY A 24 -9.29 7.87 -16.00
C GLY A 24 -10.41 7.09 -15.31
N ALA A 25 -11.66 7.32 -15.73
CA ALA A 25 -12.85 6.82 -15.04
C ALA A 25 -13.14 5.32 -15.26
N THR A 26 -12.48 4.64 -16.19
CA THR A 26 -12.76 3.24 -16.51
C THR A 26 -12.03 2.31 -15.56
N ALA A 27 -12.75 1.55 -14.74
CA ALA A 27 -12.18 0.53 -13.87
C ALA A 27 -11.63 -0.68 -14.65
N LEU A 28 -10.75 -1.46 -14.01
CA LEU A 28 -10.40 -2.80 -14.50
C LEU A 28 -11.63 -3.73 -14.40
N SER A 29 -11.64 -4.78 -15.22
CA SER A 29 -12.70 -5.80 -15.11
C SER A 29 -12.59 -6.52 -13.76
N ALA A 30 -13.73 -6.64 -13.07
CA ALA A 30 -13.87 -7.24 -11.74
C ALA A 30 -13.17 -8.62 -11.57
N GLY A 31 -13.14 -9.44 -12.62
CA GLY A 31 -12.48 -10.76 -12.59
C GLY A 31 -10.98 -10.76 -12.86
N ILE A 32 -10.36 -9.58 -13.05
CA ILE A 32 -8.92 -9.41 -13.30
C ILE A 32 -8.23 -8.78 -12.08
N GLY A 33 -8.82 -7.72 -11.54
CA GLY A 33 -8.25 -6.98 -10.42
C GLY A 33 -8.91 -5.62 -10.24
N PHE A 34 -8.24 -4.73 -9.51
CA PHE A 34 -8.72 -3.41 -9.15
C PHE A 34 -7.58 -2.40 -9.18
N ARG A 35 -7.92 -1.11 -9.14
CA ARG A 35 -6.93 -0.02 -9.12
C ARG A 35 -6.87 0.60 -7.73
N ILE A 36 -5.68 1.04 -7.35
CA ILE A 36 -5.46 1.92 -6.19
C ILE A 36 -5.11 3.30 -6.76
N LEU A 37 -5.98 4.26 -6.54
CA LEU A 37 -5.91 5.60 -7.10
C LEU A 37 -5.28 6.56 -6.09
N GLY A 38 -4.28 7.33 -6.54
CA GLY A 38 -3.58 8.31 -5.70
C GLY A 38 -4.53 9.36 -5.11
N ALA A 39 -4.20 9.84 -3.91
CA ALA A 39 -5.07 10.73 -3.13
C ALA A 39 -5.11 12.17 -3.68
N ALA A 40 -3.95 12.72 -4.04
CA ALA A 40 -3.84 14.06 -4.60
C ALA A 40 -2.76 14.16 -5.68
N ALA A 41 -2.79 15.27 -6.42
CA ALA A 41 -1.79 15.58 -7.43
C ALA A 41 -0.39 15.70 -6.80
N ASN A 42 0.62 15.16 -7.48
CA ASN A 42 2.03 15.18 -7.08
C ASN A 42 2.37 14.38 -5.81
N ASP A 43 1.45 13.61 -5.23
CA ASP A 43 1.76 12.71 -4.11
C ASP A 43 2.73 11.57 -4.51
N ASN A 44 2.90 11.32 -5.82
CA ASN A 44 3.72 10.25 -6.38
C ASN A 44 3.40 8.87 -5.78
N SER A 45 2.11 8.64 -5.54
CA SER A 45 1.60 7.34 -5.08
C SER A 45 1.93 6.23 -6.07
N GLY A 46 2.36 5.09 -5.55
CA GLY A 46 2.77 3.94 -6.35
C GLY A 46 4.21 4.02 -6.85
N ILE A 47 5.02 4.97 -6.35
CA ILE A 47 6.47 5.02 -6.63
C ILE A 47 7.18 3.74 -6.16
N SER A 48 6.68 3.15 -5.08
CA SER A 48 7.14 1.91 -4.49
C SER A 48 5.92 1.14 -4.03
N VAL A 49 5.88 -0.15 -4.38
CA VAL A 49 4.80 -1.07 -4.01
C VAL A 49 5.41 -2.40 -3.61
N SER A 50 4.80 -3.06 -2.62
CA SER A 50 5.21 -4.39 -2.18
C SER A 50 4.00 -5.16 -1.65
N SER A 51 4.14 -6.49 -1.51
CA SER A 51 3.29 -7.21 -0.56
C SER A 51 3.60 -6.68 0.85
N ALA A 52 2.58 -6.52 1.68
CA ALA A 52 2.76 -6.24 3.09
C ALA A 52 2.85 -7.54 3.92
N GLY A 53 2.40 -8.68 3.36
CA GLY A 53 2.07 -9.87 4.15
C GLY A 53 0.69 -9.72 4.80
N ASP A 54 0.28 -10.67 5.63
CA ASP A 54 -0.95 -10.55 6.41
C ASP A 54 -0.68 -9.72 7.67
N VAL A 55 -0.94 -8.41 7.61
CA VAL A 55 -0.57 -7.48 8.69
C VAL A 55 -1.71 -7.24 9.67
N ASN A 56 -2.90 -7.78 9.36
CA ASN A 56 -4.10 -7.70 10.18
C ASN A 56 -4.52 -9.06 10.78
N GLY A 57 -3.81 -10.14 10.46
CA GLY A 57 -4.03 -11.49 10.97
C GLY A 57 -5.31 -12.16 10.46
N ASP A 58 -5.85 -11.74 9.32
CA ASP A 58 -7.10 -12.29 8.77
C ASP A 58 -6.91 -13.49 7.82
N GLY A 59 -5.66 -13.86 7.58
CA GLY A 59 -5.23 -14.94 6.71
C GLY A 59 -5.13 -14.55 5.23
N VAL A 60 -5.20 -13.26 4.89
CA VAL A 60 -5.08 -12.75 3.53
C VAL A 60 -3.98 -11.69 3.43
N ASP A 61 -3.02 -11.90 2.53
CA ASP A 61 -1.95 -10.94 2.29
C ASP A 61 -2.49 -9.55 1.89
N ASP A 62 -1.90 -8.53 2.50
CA ASP A 62 -2.17 -7.11 2.30
C ASP A 62 -1.17 -6.47 1.32
N ILE A 63 -1.48 -5.26 0.87
CA ILE A 63 -0.67 -4.51 -0.12
C ILE A 63 -0.13 -3.23 0.50
N LEU A 64 1.15 -2.95 0.23
CA LEU A 64 1.82 -1.73 0.67
C LEU A 64 2.10 -0.80 -0.51
N VAL A 65 1.73 0.48 -0.37
CA VAL A 65 1.89 1.50 -1.41
C VAL A 65 2.54 2.76 -0.83
N GLY A 66 3.66 3.18 -1.39
CA GLY A 66 4.35 4.41 -1.02
C GLY A 66 3.90 5.64 -1.82
N ALA A 67 3.78 6.79 -1.15
CA ALA A 67 3.50 8.11 -1.72
C ALA A 67 4.37 9.17 -1.02
N TYR A 68 5.66 9.18 -1.36
CA TYR A 68 6.67 9.95 -0.61
C TYR A 68 6.54 11.48 -0.68
N MET A 69 5.83 12.00 -1.69
CA MET A 69 5.59 13.43 -1.84
C MET A 69 4.28 13.88 -1.18
N ALA A 70 3.50 12.95 -0.63
CA ALA A 70 2.26 13.28 0.06
C ALA A 70 2.51 14.09 1.35
N ASN A 71 1.55 14.93 1.70
CA ASN A 71 1.67 15.91 2.79
C ASN A 71 0.65 15.63 3.90
N PRO A 72 0.98 14.75 4.86
CA PRO A 72 0.14 14.52 6.04
C PRO A 72 0.27 15.64 7.09
N VAL A 73 1.35 16.43 7.06
CA VAL A 73 1.61 17.50 8.03
C VAL A 73 1.21 18.86 7.44
N PRO A 74 0.33 19.64 8.10
CA PRO A 74 -0.02 20.99 7.65
C PRO A 74 1.22 21.89 7.52
N GLY A 75 1.36 22.56 6.38
CA GLY A 75 2.47 23.49 6.13
C GLY A 75 3.81 22.82 5.79
N GLY A 76 3.89 21.49 5.78
CA GLY A 76 5.06 20.73 5.34
C GLY A 76 4.92 20.20 3.91
N SER A 77 6.06 19.98 3.24
CA SER A 77 6.16 19.27 1.96
C SER A 77 6.88 17.93 2.14
N ALA A 78 6.50 16.91 1.36
CA ALA A 78 7.19 15.63 1.21
C ALA A 78 7.55 14.93 2.54
N ALA A 79 6.66 15.00 3.53
CA ALA A 79 6.79 14.12 4.70
C ALA A 79 6.54 12.66 4.31
N GLY A 80 5.61 12.46 3.36
CA GLY A 80 5.29 11.16 2.77
C GLY A 80 4.20 10.41 3.51
N ILE A 81 3.47 9.56 2.78
CA ILE A 81 2.49 8.62 3.34
C ILE A 81 2.76 7.26 2.72
N SER A 82 2.77 6.21 3.54
CA SER A 82 2.61 4.83 3.05
C SER A 82 1.21 4.33 3.38
N TYR A 83 0.62 3.56 2.48
CA TYR A 83 -0.73 3.02 2.61
C TYR A 83 -0.65 1.51 2.67
N VAL A 84 -1.26 0.93 3.70
CA VAL A 84 -1.54 -0.51 3.76
C VAL A 84 -2.97 -0.68 3.32
N ILE A 85 -3.19 -1.53 2.33
CA ILE A 85 -4.50 -1.86 1.79
C ILE A 85 -4.77 -3.32 2.09
N PHE A 86 -5.83 -3.57 2.86
CA PHE A 86 -6.15 -4.91 3.29
C PHE A 86 -6.58 -5.80 2.14
N GLY A 87 -6.02 -7.01 2.13
CA GLY A 87 -6.48 -8.13 1.34
C GLY A 87 -7.92 -8.48 1.68
N ARG A 88 -8.59 -9.17 0.77
CA ARG A 88 -9.94 -9.68 0.99
C ARG A 88 -10.09 -11.02 0.31
N SER A 89 -10.54 -12.00 1.08
CA SER A 89 -10.89 -13.30 0.52
C SER A 89 -12.06 -13.18 -0.45
N LEU A 90 -11.92 -13.82 -1.61
CA LEU A 90 -13.02 -14.03 -2.54
C LEU A 90 -13.98 -15.05 -1.91
N ALA A 91 -14.97 -14.61 -1.14
CA ALA A 91 -16.05 -15.51 -0.74
C ALA A 91 -16.64 -16.16 -2.00
N ALA A 92 -17.04 -17.44 -1.94
CA ALA A 92 -17.34 -18.29 -3.10
C ALA A 92 -18.38 -17.73 -4.11
N GLN A 93 -19.05 -16.62 -3.81
CA GLN A 93 -20.03 -15.97 -4.67
C GLN A 93 -19.78 -14.48 -4.96
N VAL A 94 -18.62 -13.93 -4.59
CA VAL A 94 -18.24 -12.54 -4.91
C VAL A 94 -17.29 -12.57 -6.10
N THR A 95 -17.71 -12.03 -7.25
CA THR A 95 -16.87 -12.00 -8.46
C THR A 95 -15.81 -10.91 -8.45
N SER A 96 -15.93 -9.90 -7.57
CA SER A 96 -14.84 -9.00 -7.17
C SER A 96 -15.08 -8.42 -5.77
N PRO A 97 -14.24 -8.74 -4.78
CA PRO A 97 -14.32 -8.14 -3.45
C PRO A 97 -13.83 -6.68 -3.42
N PHE A 98 -13.35 -6.18 -4.56
CA PHE A 98 -12.79 -4.84 -4.70
C PHE A 98 -13.45 -4.04 -5.84
N GLY A 99 -13.79 -2.80 -5.53
CA GLY A 99 -13.84 -1.73 -6.53
C GLY A 99 -12.49 -1.00 -6.56
N ASP A 100 -12.39 0.05 -7.38
CA ASP A 100 -11.25 0.96 -7.27
C ASP A 100 -11.17 1.52 -5.85
N ILE A 101 -9.95 1.56 -5.31
CA ILE A 101 -9.66 2.11 -3.99
C ILE A 101 -9.09 3.51 -4.18
N GLN A 102 -9.82 4.51 -3.68
CA GLN A 102 -9.36 5.89 -3.67
C GLN A 102 -8.58 6.15 -2.37
N LEU A 103 -7.28 6.46 -2.49
CA LEU A 103 -6.46 6.84 -1.35
C LEU A 103 -6.89 8.21 -0.81
N THR A 104 -6.58 8.46 0.46
CA THR A 104 -6.94 9.69 1.18
C THR A 104 -5.70 10.41 1.72
N THR A 105 -5.71 11.73 1.67
CA THR A 105 -4.62 12.59 2.18
C THR A 105 -5.13 13.56 3.24
N GLY A 106 -4.23 14.36 3.83
CA GLY A 106 -4.56 15.29 4.90
C GLY A 106 -5.19 14.62 6.13
N ALA A 107 -6.18 15.27 6.73
CA ALA A 107 -6.84 14.79 7.95
C ALA A 107 -7.78 13.59 7.76
N THR A 108 -8.13 13.24 6.52
CA THR A 108 -9.08 12.16 6.24
C THR A 108 -8.36 10.81 6.26
N ALA A 109 -8.67 9.95 7.23
CA ALA A 109 -8.14 8.58 7.27
C ALA A 109 -8.68 7.71 6.12
N LEU A 110 -8.01 6.59 5.83
CA LEU A 110 -8.64 5.52 5.05
C LEU A 110 -9.75 4.88 5.88
N SER A 111 -10.81 4.42 5.22
CA SER A 111 -11.86 3.63 5.88
C SER A 111 -11.26 2.36 6.48
N ALA A 112 -11.62 2.03 7.72
CA ALA A 112 -10.98 0.95 8.48
C ALA A 112 -11.04 -0.43 7.79
N GLY A 113 -12.10 -0.73 7.02
CA GLY A 113 -12.21 -1.98 6.25
C GLY A 113 -11.46 -1.99 4.91
N ILE A 114 -10.76 -0.91 4.57
CA ILE A 114 -9.92 -0.80 3.37
C ILE A 114 -8.44 -0.95 3.74
N GLY A 115 -8.04 -0.47 4.92
CA GLY A 115 -6.64 -0.44 5.33
C GLY A 115 -6.34 0.77 6.21
N PHE A 116 -5.06 1.14 6.28
CA PHE A 116 -4.59 2.27 7.09
C PHE A 116 -3.43 3.02 6.44
N ARG A 117 -3.05 4.15 7.06
CA ARG A 117 -1.98 5.03 6.58
C ARG A 117 -0.86 5.11 7.62
N ILE A 118 0.38 5.04 7.15
CA ILE A 118 1.60 5.33 7.91
C ILE A 118 2.06 6.71 7.48
N LEU A 119 1.99 7.68 8.39
CA LEU A 119 2.28 9.09 8.10
C LEU A 119 3.75 9.37 8.37
N GLY A 120 4.41 10.06 7.44
CA GLY A 120 5.77 10.55 7.63
C GLY A 120 5.85 11.54 8.80
N ALA A 121 6.96 11.48 9.54
CA ALA A 121 7.13 12.18 10.81
C ALA A 121 7.35 13.70 10.63
N ALA A 122 8.21 14.10 9.69
CA ALA A 122 8.53 15.50 9.44
C ALA A 122 8.59 15.84 7.95
N ALA A 123 8.50 17.13 7.63
CA ALA A 123 8.61 17.62 6.26
C ALA A 123 9.98 17.26 5.66
N ASN A 124 9.96 16.86 4.39
CA ASN A 124 11.11 16.45 3.58
C ASN A 124 11.81 15.17 4.02
N ASP A 125 11.20 14.37 4.91
CA ASP A 125 11.72 13.05 5.27
C ASP A 125 11.62 12.03 4.12
N ASN A 126 10.74 12.31 3.14
CA ASN A 126 10.44 11.46 1.99
C ASN A 126 10.08 10.01 2.41
N SER A 127 9.29 9.87 3.48
CA SER A 127 8.85 8.57 3.99
C SER A 127 8.00 7.84 2.95
N GLY A 128 8.22 6.54 2.78
CA GLY A 128 7.47 5.74 1.80
C GLY A 128 8.03 5.83 0.38
N ILE A 129 9.24 6.37 0.18
CA ILE A 129 9.93 6.24 -1.11
C ILE A 129 10.36 4.79 -1.39
N SER A 130 10.59 4.02 -0.32
CA SER A 130 10.91 2.60 -0.34
C SER A 130 10.10 1.92 0.75
N VAL A 131 9.39 0.87 0.37
CA VAL A 131 8.52 0.10 1.26
C VAL A 131 8.68 -1.40 0.98
N SER A 132 8.54 -2.22 2.00
CA SER A 132 8.58 -3.69 1.88
C SER A 132 7.83 -4.36 3.04
N SER A 133 7.38 -5.59 2.87
CA SER A 133 7.13 -6.48 4.01
C SER A 133 8.46 -6.77 4.74
N ALA A 134 8.38 -6.94 6.05
CA ALA A 134 9.46 -7.41 6.92
C ALA A 134 9.31 -8.90 7.28
N GLY A 135 8.15 -9.51 6.98
CA GLY A 135 7.68 -10.73 7.63
C GLY A 135 7.34 -10.49 9.11
N ASP A 136 6.96 -11.53 9.83
CA ASP A 136 6.84 -11.51 11.29
C ASP A 136 8.23 -11.41 11.97
N VAL A 137 8.67 -10.19 12.31
CA VAL A 137 9.99 -9.97 12.94
C VAL A 137 9.93 -10.00 14.45
N ASN A 138 8.74 -9.99 15.04
CA ASN A 138 8.54 -9.96 16.49
C ASN A 138 8.07 -11.33 17.07
N GLY A 139 7.71 -12.28 16.21
CA GLY A 139 7.28 -13.63 16.54
C GLY A 139 5.83 -13.76 17.03
N ASP A 140 4.95 -12.80 16.70
CA ASP A 140 3.55 -12.81 17.12
C ASP A 140 2.59 -13.52 16.14
N GLY A 141 3.12 -13.97 15.00
CA GLY A 141 2.38 -14.67 13.97
C GLY A 141 1.68 -13.76 12.95
N VAL A 142 1.95 -12.45 12.98
CA VAL A 142 1.42 -11.47 12.02
C VAL A 142 2.59 -10.80 11.28
N ASP A 143 2.44 -10.54 9.99
CA ASP A 143 3.52 -9.93 9.21
C ASP A 143 3.71 -8.44 9.55
N ASP A 144 4.97 -8.01 9.56
CA ASP A 144 5.36 -6.63 9.83
C ASP A 144 5.80 -5.89 8.55
N ILE A 145 5.92 -4.57 8.65
CA ILE A 145 6.19 -3.68 7.51
C ILE A 145 7.47 -2.87 7.70
N LEU A 146 8.23 -2.69 6.62
CA LEU A 146 9.35 -1.75 6.51
C LEU A 146 8.98 -0.51 5.70
N VAL A 147 9.31 0.67 6.24
CA VAL A 147 9.19 1.96 5.55
C VAL A 147 10.49 2.75 5.65
N GLY A 148 11.04 3.16 4.51
CA GLY A 148 12.21 4.02 4.43
C GLY A 148 11.85 5.51 4.36
N ALA A 149 12.54 6.33 5.15
CA ALA A 149 12.55 7.78 5.10
C ALA A 149 14.01 8.27 4.97
N TYR A 150 14.56 8.13 3.76
CA TYR A 150 16.00 8.30 3.52
C TYR A 150 16.51 9.73 3.74
N MET A 151 15.63 10.73 3.69
CA MET A 151 16.00 12.13 3.93
C MET A 151 15.80 12.55 5.39
N ALA A 152 15.21 11.68 6.21
CA ALA A 152 15.01 11.97 7.61
C ALA A 152 16.33 12.20 8.33
N ASN A 153 16.28 13.03 9.37
CA ASN A 153 17.45 13.44 10.12
C ASN A 153 17.37 13.06 11.60
N PRO A 154 17.83 11.84 11.97
CA PRO A 154 17.85 11.41 13.36
C PRO A 154 18.96 12.06 14.20
N VAL A 155 19.97 12.69 13.57
CA VAL A 155 21.17 13.20 14.26
C VAL A 155 21.31 14.72 14.08
N PRO A 156 21.39 15.51 15.17
CA PRO A 156 21.62 16.94 15.07
C PRO A 156 22.86 17.28 14.24
N GLY A 157 22.72 18.13 13.24
CA GLY A 157 23.81 18.58 12.36
C GLY A 157 24.22 17.62 11.24
N GLY A 158 23.70 16.39 11.21
CA GLY A 158 23.71 15.56 10.00
C GLY A 158 22.65 16.04 9.01
N SER A 159 22.78 15.76 7.73
CA SER A 159 21.70 15.94 6.75
C SER A 159 21.40 14.60 6.11
N ALA A 160 20.12 14.21 6.07
CA ALA A 160 19.67 12.99 5.38
C ALA A 160 20.43 11.71 5.80
N ALA A 161 20.67 11.53 7.11
CA ALA A 161 21.23 10.27 7.61
C ALA A 161 20.26 9.08 7.46
N GLY A 162 18.97 9.37 7.28
CA GLY A 162 17.93 8.40 7.00
C GLY A 162 17.38 7.73 8.25
N ILE A 163 16.10 7.36 8.20
CA ILE A 163 15.45 6.50 9.19
C ILE A 163 14.73 5.38 8.44
N SER A 164 14.87 4.16 8.96
CA SER A 164 14.04 3.01 8.58
C SER A 164 13.09 2.70 9.75
N TYR A 165 11.82 2.53 9.43
CA TYR A 165 10.78 2.19 10.39
C TYR A 165 10.34 0.75 10.17
N VAL A 166 10.20 0.01 11.28
CA VAL A 166 9.45 -1.26 11.34
C VAL A 166 8.11 -0.94 11.98
N ILE A 167 7.02 -1.36 11.34
CA ILE A 167 5.66 -1.21 11.84
C ILE A 167 5.14 -2.61 12.09
N PHE A 168 4.81 -2.92 13.34
CA PHE A 168 4.30 -4.23 13.68
C PHE A 168 2.86 -4.41 13.20
N GLY A 169 2.59 -5.60 12.66
CA GLY A 169 1.24 -6.09 12.39
C GLY A 169 0.46 -6.30 13.69
N ARG A 170 -0.86 -6.49 13.58
CA ARG A 170 -1.71 -6.88 14.72
C ARG A 170 -3.06 -7.45 14.29
N SER A 171 -3.56 -8.41 15.06
CA SER A 171 -4.93 -8.96 14.99
C SER A 171 -5.97 -8.12 15.74
#